data_AF-A0A6J4NAH4-F1
#
_entry.id   AF-A0A6J4NAH4-F1
#
_cell.length_a   1.000
_cell.length_b   1.000
_cell.length_c   1.000
_cell.angle_alpha   90.00
_cell.angle_beta   90.00
_cell.angle_gamma   90.00
#
_symmetry.space_group_name_H-M   'P 1'
#
loop_
_entity.id
_entity.type
_entity.pdbx_description
1 polymer ?
#
loop_
_entity_poly.entity_id
_entity_poly.type
_entity_poly.pdbx_seq_one_letter_code
_entity_poly.pdbx_strand_id
1 'polypeptide(L)' 'MQDVYIRFVDGTSIRFKAREFDVNLGGRLPPEEKPKRFTYEGTDGRETPIYLRLDLVAAIIVTPAEEGGSK' A
#
# COMPACT_ATOMS: atom_id res chain seq x y z
N MET A 1 2.92 -10.80 -8.85
CA MET A 1 3.32 -10.38 -7.47
C MET A 1 3.68 -8.90 -7.54
N GLN A 2 3.41 -8.12 -6.50
CA GLN A 2 3.66 -6.68 -6.43
C GLN A 2 4.55 -6.34 -5.23
N ASP A 3 5.53 -5.47 -5.45
CA ASP A 3 6.28 -4.78 -4.39
C ASP A 3 5.55 -3.48 -4.08
N VAL A 4 5.04 -3.38 -2.86
CA VAL A 4 4.31 -2.21 -2.36
C VAL A 4 5.22 -1.40 -1.44
N TYR A 5 5.34 -0.11 -1.71
CA TYR A 5 6.11 0.83 -0.91
C TYR A 5 5.24 2.02 -0.53
N ILE A 6 5.09 2.25 0.79
CA ILE A 6 4.32 3.37 1.32
C ILE A 6 5.28 4.28 2.08
N ARG A 7 5.33 5.56 1.66
CA ARG A 7 6.14 6.60 2.29
C ARG A 7 5.24 7.55 3.06
N PHE A 8 5.65 7.89 4.28
CA PHE A 8 4.94 8.82 5.14
C PHE A 8 5.61 10.20 5.14
N VAL A 9 4.84 11.22 5.52
CA VAL A 9 5.28 12.63 5.57
C VAL A 9 6.40 12.88 6.56
N ASP A 10 6.53 12.04 7.59
CA ASP A 10 7.61 12.09 8.59
C ASP A 10 8.92 11.45 8.10
N GLY A 11 8.94 10.93 6.87
CA GLY A 11 10.08 10.26 6.26
C GLY A 11 10.17 8.76 6.55
N THR A 12 9.29 8.21 7.38
CA THR A 12 9.21 6.75 7.59
C THR A 12 8.61 6.06 6.36
N SER A 13 8.83 4.74 6.26
CA SER A 13 8.31 3.95 5.16
C SER A 13 8.03 2.51 5.57
N ILE A 14 7.05 1.89 4.92
CA ILE A 14 6.83 0.44 4.97
C ILE A 14 6.94 -0.16 3.58
N ARG A 15 7.47 -1.38 3.51
CA ARG A 15 7.59 -2.16 2.28
C ARG A 15 7.11 -3.58 2.53
N PHE A 16 6.28 -4.10 1.64
CA PHE A 16 5.81 -5.48 1.70
C PHE A 16 5.44 -6.01 0.30
N LYS A 17 5.26 -7.33 0.20
CA LYS A 17 4.79 -7.98 -1.02
C LYS A 17 3.29 -8.25 -0.92
N ALA A 18 2.59 -8.06 -2.02
CA ALA A 18 1.18 -8.36 -2.18
C ALA A 18 0.95 -9.10 -3.50
N ARG A 19 -0.02 -10.01 -3.56
CA ARG A 19 -0.47 -10.55 -4.85
C ARG A 19 -1.23 -9.48 -5.63
N GLU A 20 -2.07 -8.74 -4.93
CA GLU A 20 -2.85 -7.62 -5.45
C GLU A 20 -2.94 -6.51 -4.40
N PHE A 21 -2.73 -5.27 -4.82
CA PHE A 21 -2.84 -4.08 -3.98
C PHE A 21 -3.54 -2.97 -4.75
N ASP A 22 -4.84 -2.79 -4.50
CA ASP A 22 -5.65 -1.68 -5.00
C ASP A 22 -6.22 -0.89 -3.82
N VAL A 23 -5.83 0.38 -3.71
CA VAL A 23 -6.36 1.27 -2.68
C VAL A 23 -7.29 2.25 -3.37
N ASN A 24 -8.59 1.98 -3.26
CA ASN A 24 -9.61 2.86 -3.80
C ASN A 24 -9.73 4.12 -2.91
N LEU A 25 -8.93 5.13 -3.23
CA LEU A 25 -8.97 6.45 -2.61
C LEU A 25 -10.14 7.21 -3.24
N GLY A 26 -11.37 6.89 -2.84
CA GLY A 26 -12.57 7.56 -3.34
C GLY A 26 -12.50 9.08 -3.15
N GLY A 27 -12.25 9.82 -4.24
CA GLY A 27 -12.35 11.28 -4.30
C GLY A 27 -11.42 12.05 -3.35
N ARG A 28 -11.85 13.26 -2.98
CA ARG A 28 -11.10 14.20 -2.14
C ARG A 28 -10.86 13.58 -0.76
N LEU A 29 -9.59 13.35 -0.42
CA LEU A 29 -9.17 12.84 0.88
C LEU A 29 -9.71 13.78 1.98
N PRO A 30 -10.60 13.29 2.87
CA PRO A 30 -11.00 14.08 4.03
C PRO A 30 -9.78 14.30 4.94
N PRO A 31 -9.76 15.38 5.74
CA PRO A 31 -8.80 15.54 6.82
C PRO A 31 -9.15 14.55 7.95
N GLU A 32 -8.97 13.25 7.70
CA GLU A 32 -9.26 12.20 8.67
C GLU A 32 -8.07 12.04 9.62
N GLU A 33 -8.27 12.32 10.90
CA GLU A 33 -7.26 12.11 11.96
C GLU A 33 -7.13 10.63 12.37
N LYS A 34 -8.02 9.75 11.87
CA LYS A 34 -8.10 8.34 12.24
C LYS A 34 -7.58 7.43 11.13
N PRO A 35 -6.89 6.32 11.45
CA PRO A 35 -6.50 5.33 10.46
C PRO A 35 -7.74 4.75 9.76
N LYS A 36 -7.74 4.77 8.43
CA LYS A 36 -8.73 4.10 7.60
C LYS A 36 -8.25 2.68 7.28
N ARG A 37 -9.16 1.71 7.36
CA ARG A 37 -8.88 0.32 6.99
C ARG A 37 -9.01 0.16 5.47
N PHE A 38 -8.00 -0.46 4.88
CA PHE A 38 -7.98 -0.99 3.53
C PHE A 38 -7.66 -2.48 3.58
N THR A 39 -7.84 -3.17 2.45
CA THR A 39 -7.52 -4.59 2.30
C THR A 39 -6.69 -4.80 1.05
N TYR A 40 -5.83 -5.82 1.08
CA TYR A 40 -5.03 -6.26 -0.05
C TYR A 40 -4.90 -7.79 -0.04
N GLU A 41 -4.58 -8.41 -1.17
CA GLU A 41 -4.32 -9.85 -1.20
C GLU A 41 -2.86 -10.12 -0.82
N GLY A 42 -2.65 -10.81 0.30
CA GLY A 42 -1.34 -11.22 0.80
C GLY A 42 -0.65 -12.24 -0.10
N THR A 43 0.63 -12.49 0.16
CA THR A 43 1.41 -13.50 -0.58
C THR A 43 0.90 -14.92 -0.40
N ASP A 44 0.15 -15.18 0.67
CA ASP A 44 -0.53 -16.43 0.99
C ASP A 44 -1.93 -16.54 0.36
N GLY A 45 -2.33 -15.56 -0.44
CA GLY A 45 -3.66 -15.48 -1.06
C GLY A 45 -4.78 -15.07 -0.11
N ARG A 46 -4.46 -14.62 1.12
CA ARG A 46 -5.48 -14.16 2.08
C ARG A 46 -5.66 -12.66 2.01
N GLU A 47 -6.92 -12.23 2.14
CA GLU A 47 -7.21 -10.81 2.34
C GLU A 47 -6.60 -10.33 3.67
N THR A 48 -5.71 -9.34 3.58
CA THR A 48 -4.97 -8.81 4.72
C THR A 48 -5.34 -7.34 4.94
N PRO A 49 -5.68 -6.93 6.17
CA PRO A 49 -5.98 -5.54 6.45
C PRO A 49 -4.72 -4.68 6.54
N ILE A 50 -4.80 -3.44 6.04
CA ILE A 50 -3.81 -2.40 6.30
C ILE A 50 -4.54 -1.14 6.79
N TYR A 51 -4.02 -0.51 7.84
CA TYR A 51 -4.61 0.67 8.44
C TYR A 51 -3.71 1.87 8.13
N LEU A 52 -4.24 2.84 7.37
CA LEU A 52 -3.48 3.99 6.91
C LEU A 52 -4.17 5.29 7.31
N ARG A 53 -3.40 6.21 7.86
CA ARG A 53 -3.77 7.62 7.97
C ARG A 53 -3.35 8.33 6.69
N LEU A 54 -4.31 8.59 5.81
CA LEU A 54 -4.04 9.11 4.47
C LEU A 54 -3.43 10.51 4.49
N ASP A 55 -3.73 11.30 5.53
CA ASP A 55 -3.12 12.60 5.78
C ASP A 55 -1.62 12.53 6.11
N LEU A 56 -1.13 11.35 6.54
CA LEU A 56 0.28 11.07 6.79
C LEU A 56 0.96 10.34 5.63
N VAL A 57 0.23 9.89 4.62
CA VAL A 57 0.79 9.19 3.46
C VAL A 57 1.26 10.22 2.43
N ALA A 58 2.57 10.24 2.18
CA ALA A 58 3.17 11.08 1.15
C ALA A 58 3.11 10.43 -0.24
N ALA A 59 3.27 9.11 -0.31
CA ALA A 59 3.17 8.35 -1.56
C ALA A 59 2.88 6.87 -1.30
N ILE A 60 2.14 6.26 -2.24
CA ILE A 60 1.98 4.80 -2.37
C ILE A 60 2.52 4.44 -3.75
N ILE A 61 3.53 3.59 -3.80
CA ILE A 61 4.16 3.12 -5.02
C ILE A 61 3.95 1.62 -5.10
N VAL A 62 3.31 1.16 -6.18
CA VAL A 62 3.09 -0.24 -6.47
C VAL A 62 3.88 -0.57 -7.72
N THR A 63 4.80 -1.52 -7.62
CA THR A 63 5.57 -2.01 -8.76
C THR A 63 5.29 -3.49 -8.95
N PRO A 64 5.15 -3.98 -10.20
CA PRO A 64 5.23 -5.40 -10.45
C PRO A 64 6.56 -5.91 -9.88
N ALA A 65 6.51 -6.91 -9.02
CA ALA A 65 7.73 -7.62 -8.65
C ALA A 65 8.11 -8.40 -9.91
N GLU A 66 9.17 -7.97 -10.60
CA GLU A 66 9.71 -8.74 -11.72
C GLU A 66 9.99 -10.17 -11.24
N GLU A 67 9.32 -11.15 -11.83
CA GLU A 67 9.84 -12.51 -11.86
C GLU A 67 11.09 -12.45 -12.73
N GLY A 68 12.24 -12.20 -12.10
CA GLY A 68 13.58 -12.38 -12.64
C GLY A 68 13.71 -12.32 -14.17
N GLY A 69 13.53 -11.15 -14.76
CA GLY A 69 14.14 -10.83 -16.04
C GLY A 69 15.63 -10.55 -15.83
N SER A 70 16.41 -11.55 -15.42
CA SER A 70 17.86 -11.44 -15.32
C SER A 70 18.51 -12.58 -16.10
N LYS A 71 18.79 -12.22 -17.36
CA LYS A 71 19.83 -12.71 -18.26
C LYS A 71 19.64 -14.07 -18.94
#